data_AF-A0A6V8SHJ8-F1
#
_entry.id   AF-A0A6V8SHJ8-F1
#
_cell.length_a   1.000
_cell.length_b   1.000
_cell.length_c   1.000
_cell.angle_alpha   90.00
_cell.angle_beta   90.00
_cell.angle_gamma   90.00
#
_symmetry.space_group_name_H-M   'P 1'
#
loop_
_entity.id
_entity.type
_entity.pdbx_description
1 polymer ?
#
loop_
_entity_poly.entity_id
_entity_poly.type
_entity_poly.pdbx_seq_one_letter_code
_entity_poly.pdbx_strand_id
1 'polypeptide(L)'
;MGKIFKDGELVKKAYNAVIKGNAMPIAIVILGICLVFSVNSLKKSITDVASSSEFNGRSIANGMYAIAQSNSNISNVMNNQNNNLIMNGKTMLDFVDTYRYLNISEDDLNKLVANSDTKIPYLKVNGKYIFNKNALDKWLETARVEVK
;
A
#
# COMPACT_ATOMS: atom_id res chain seq x y z
N MET A 1 58.93 -6.43 -72.25
CA MET A 1 57.67 -5.67 -72.03
C MET A 1 56.39 -6.52 -72.04
N GLY A 2 56.41 -7.87 -72.04
CA GLY A 2 55.21 -8.70 -72.22
C GLY A 2 54.59 -9.38 -70.98
N LYS A 3 55.19 -9.30 -69.79
CA LYS A 3 54.64 -9.92 -68.55
C LYS A 3 53.58 -9.04 -67.87
N ILE A 4 53.85 -7.74 -67.74
CA ILE A 4 52.99 -6.79 -67.04
C ILE A 4 51.60 -6.66 -67.70
N PHE A 5 51.51 -6.79 -69.03
CA PHE A 5 50.24 -6.73 -69.75
C PHE A 5 49.35 -7.98 -69.55
N LYS A 6 49.93 -9.16 -69.29
CA LYS A 6 49.16 -10.40 -69.04
C LYS A 6 48.55 -10.43 -67.65
N ASP A 7 49.23 -9.84 -66.67
CA ASP A 7 48.76 -9.81 -65.28
C ASP A 7 47.54 -8.89 -65.11
N GLY A 8 47.49 -7.76 -65.82
CA GLY A 8 46.34 -6.85 -65.81
C GLY A 8 45.05 -7.47 -66.39
N GLU A 9 45.16 -8.36 -67.37
CA GLU A 9 44.01 -9.03 -68.01
C GLU A 9 43.43 -10.15 -67.13
N LEU A 10 44.30 -10.88 -66.41
CA LEU A 10 43.90 -11.89 -65.42
C LEU A 10 43.18 -11.28 -64.23
N VAL A 11 43.69 -10.15 -63.71
CA VAL A 11 43.04 -9.41 -62.61
C VAL A 11 41.66 -8.90 -63.05
N LYS A 12 41.53 -8.41 -64.29
CA LYS A 12 40.23 -7.96 -64.84
C LYS A 12 39.24 -9.12 -65.01
N LYS A 13 39.69 -10.30 -65.43
CA LYS A 13 38.85 -11.51 -65.54
C LYS A 13 38.40 -12.01 -64.17
N ALA A 14 39.30 -12.03 -63.18
CA ALA A 14 38.97 -12.41 -61.81
C ALA A 14 37.96 -11.45 -61.18
N TYR A 15 38.19 -10.13 -61.34
CA TYR A 15 37.26 -9.10 -60.88
C TYR A 15 35.88 -9.23 -61.52
N ASN A 16 35.82 -9.43 -62.84
CA ASN A 16 34.56 -9.63 -63.54
C ASN A 16 33.87 -10.95 -63.17
N ALA A 17 34.59 -12.01 -62.84
CA ALA A 17 34.00 -13.27 -62.38
C ALA A 17 33.38 -13.15 -60.98
N VAL A 18 33.96 -12.33 -60.10
CA VAL A 18 33.40 -12.04 -58.77
C VAL A 18 32.14 -11.15 -58.86
N ILE A 19 32.17 -10.13 -59.72
CA ILE A 19 31.03 -9.21 -59.91
C ILE A 19 29.90 -9.85 -60.74
N LYS A 20 30.22 -10.65 -61.77
CA LYS A 20 29.23 -11.37 -62.60
C LYS A 20 28.79 -12.70 -61.99
N GLY A 21 29.49 -13.22 -60.99
CA GLY A 21 29.07 -14.40 -60.24
C GLY A 21 27.93 -14.04 -59.29
N ASN A 22 27.00 -14.97 -59.06
CA ASN A 22 25.80 -14.83 -58.22
C ASN A 22 26.06 -14.42 -56.75
N ALA A 23 27.29 -14.07 -56.36
CA ALA A 23 27.70 -13.73 -55.01
C ALA A 23 26.95 -12.52 -54.43
N MET A 24 26.75 -11.45 -55.21
CA MET A 24 26.02 -10.25 -54.74
C MET A 24 24.53 -10.54 -54.47
N PRO A 25 23.78 -11.16 -55.40
CA PRO A 25 22.41 -11.60 -55.12
C PRO A 25 22.29 -12.55 -53.92
N ILE A 26 23.19 -13.52 -53.78
CA ILE A 26 23.19 -14.47 -52.65
C ILE A 26 23.39 -13.75 -51.31
N ALA A 27 24.30 -12.78 -51.24
CA ALA A 27 24.53 -12.00 -50.02
C ALA A 27 23.28 -11.21 -49.59
N ILE A 28 22.54 -10.63 -50.54
CA ILE A 28 21.29 -9.90 -50.27
C ILE A 28 20.22 -10.85 -49.70
N VAL A 29 20.09 -12.06 -50.25
CA VAL A 29 19.14 -13.06 -49.74
C VAL A 29 19.51 -13.51 -48.33
N ILE A 30 20.79 -13.76 -48.05
CA ILE A 30 21.27 -14.14 -46.71
C ILE A 30 20.99 -13.02 -45.70
N LEU A 31 21.28 -11.77 -46.05
CA LEU A 31 20.97 -10.61 -45.22
C LEU A 31 19.47 -10.51 -44.91
N GLY A 32 18.61 -10.72 -45.91
CA GLY A 32 17.17 -10.74 -45.72
C GLY A 32 16.72 -11.80 -44.72
N ILE A 33 17.26 -13.03 -44.83
CA ILE A 33 16.96 -14.13 -43.89
C ILE A 33 17.43 -13.78 -42.47
N CYS A 34 18.65 -13.26 -42.33
CA CYS A 34 19.19 -12.84 -41.02
C CYS A 34 18.30 -11.78 -40.35
N LEU A 35 17.84 -10.78 -41.09
CA LEU A 35 16.97 -9.73 -40.55
C LEU A 35 15.65 -10.29 -40.02
N VAL A 36 15.03 -11.24 -40.73
CA VAL A 36 13.78 -11.89 -40.29
C VAL A 36 14.00 -12.65 -38.98
N PHE A 37 15.09 -13.41 -38.87
CA PHE A 37 15.44 -14.10 -37.63
C PHE A 37 15.71 -13.13 -36.47
N SER A 38 16.46 -12.05 -36.72
CA SER A 38 16.75 -11.03 -35.70
C SER A 38 15.49 -10.35 -35.17
N VAL A 39 14.55 -9.98 -36.03
CA VAL A 39 13.28 -9.35 -35.62
C VAL A 39 12.45 -10.29 -34.76
N ASN A 40 12.41 -11.58 -35.08
CA ASN A 40 11.65 -12.57 -34.31
C ASN A 40 12.25 -12.80 -32.91
N SER A 41 13.57 -12.88 -32.81
CA SER A 41 14.26 -12.98 -31.52
C SER A 41 14.05 -11.73 -30.67
N LEU A 42 14.09 -10.54 -31.28
CA LEU A 42 13.85 -9.27 -30.59
C LEU A 42 12.42 -9.19 -30.05
N LYS A 43 11.41 -9.55 -30.86
CA LYS A 43 10.00 -9.59 -30.44
C LYS A 43 9.81 -10.46 -29.20
N LYS A 44 10.39 -11.67 -29.20
CA LYS A 44 10.32 -12.57 -28.05
C LYS A 44 10.92 -11.93 -26.79
N SER A 45 12.12 -11.35 -26.90
CA SER A 45 12.76 -10.69 -25.74
C SER A 45 11.95 -9.52 -25.18
N ILE A 46 11.31 -8.72 -26.04
CA ILE A 46 10.46 -7.61 -25.61
C ILE A 46 9.22 -8.15 -24.88
N THR A 47 8.59 -9.20 -25.40
CA THR A 47 7.45 -9.84 -24.75
C THR A 47 7.84 -10.40 -23.38
N ASP A 48 8.97 -11.08 -23.27
CA ASP A 48 9.45 -11.65 -21.99
C ASP A 48 9.70 -10.55 -20.94
N VAL A 49 10.28 -9.42 -21.35
CA VAL A 49 10.47 -8.24 -20.48
C VAL A 49 9.13 -7.61 -20.10
N ALA A 50 8.19 -7.48 -21.04
CA ALA A 50 6.87 -6.93 -20.77
C ALA A 50 6.12 -7.80 -19.74
N SER A 51 6.05 -9.11 -19.96
CA SER A 51 5.39 -10.04 -19.04
C SER A 51 6.03 -10.07 -17.64
N SER A 52 7.37 -10.03 -17.55
CA SER A 52 8.05 -9.95 -16.24
C SER A 52 7.82 -8.60 -15.55
N SER A 53 7.77 -7.50 -16.30
CA SER A 53 7.45 -6.18 -15.74
C SER A 53 6.01 -6.10 -15.21
N GLU A 54 5.04 -6.70 -15.90
CA GLU A 54 3.66 -6.80 -15.43
C GLU A 54 3.54 -7.64 -14.16
N PHE A 55 4.24 -8.79 -14.10
CA PHE A 55 4.28 -9.63 -12.91
C PHE A 55 4.88 -8.89 -11.70
N ASN A 56 6.01 -8.21 -11.90
CA ASN A 56 6.66 -7.42 -10.86
C ASN A 56 5.77 -6.26 -10.40
N GLY A 57 5.13 -5.55 -11.34
CA GLY A 57 4.20 -4.46 -11.04
C GLY A 57 3.01 -4.93 -10.20
N ARG A 58 2.39 -6.07 -10.56
CA ARG A 58 1.31 -6.69 -9.77
C ARG A 58 1.78 -7.10 -8.38
N SER A 59 2.96 -7.70 -8.27
CA SER A 59 3.52 -8.13 -6.98
C SER A 59 3.77 -6.95 -6.04
N ILE A 60 4.33 -5.85 -6.56
CA ILE A 60 4.51 -4.60 -5.79
C ILE A 60 3.16 -4.03 -5.38
N ALA A 61 2.20 -3.94 -6.29
CA ALA A 61 0.87 -3.41 -6.00
C ALA A 61 0.16 -4.21 -4.88
N ASN A 62 0.24 -5.54 -4.93
CA ASN A 62 -0.31 -6.42 -3.89
C ASN A 62 0.39 -6.19 -2.54
N GLY A 63 1.73 -6.07 -2.54
CA GLY A 63 2.50 -5.74 -1.33
C GLY A 63 2.11 -4.40 -0.73
N MET A 64 1.94 -3.37 -1.57
CA MET A 64 1.49 -2.04 -1.14
C MET A 64 0.08 -2.08 -0.56
N TYR A 65 -0.84 -2.84 -1.15
CA TYR A 65 -2.20 -3.01 -0.64
C TYR A 65 -2.22 -3.67 0.75
N ALA A 66 -1.37 -4.68 0.98
CA ALA A 66 -1.22 -5.30 2.29
C ALA A 66 -0.66 -4.32 3.34
N ILE A 67 0.35 -3.53 2.98
CA ILE A 67 0.93 -2.50 3.86
C ILE A 67 -0.12 -1.42 4.20
N ALA A 68 -0.87 -0.94 3.21
CA ALA A 68 -1.90 0.08 3.42
C ALA A 68 -2.99 -0.41 4.41
N GLN A 69 -3.44 -1.65 4.27
CA GLN A 69 -4.38 -2.26 5.22
C GLN A 69 -3.77 -2.39 6.62
N SER A 70 -2.53 -2.86 6.73
CA SER A 70 -1.83 -2.97 8.01
C SER A 70 -1.71 -1.62 8.72
N ASN A 71 -1.34 -0.56 7.97
CA ASN A 71 -1.24 0.79 8.51
C ASN A 71 -2.59 1.34 8.99
N SER A 72 -3.68 1.06 8.26
CA SER A 72 -5.04 1.42 8.70
C SER A 72 -5.39 0.73 10.03
N ASN A 73 -5.09 -0.57 10.14
CA ASN A 73 -5.33 -1.33 11.38
C ASN A 73 -4.49 -0.79 12.56
N ILE A 74 -3.21 -0.51 12.33
CA ILE A 74 -2.34 0.09 13.36
C ILE A 74 -2.87 1.46 13.80
N SER A 75 -3.29 2.30 12.85
CA SER A 75 -3.87 3.60 13.15
C SER A 75 -5.11 3.47 14.03
N ASN A 76 -6.02 2.55 13.69
CA ASN A 76 -7.23 2.28 14.48
C ASN A 76 -6.89 1.77 15.89
N VAL A 77 -5.92 0.86 16.03
CA VAL A 77 -5.47 0.35 17.33
C VAL A 77 -4.85 1.46 18.17
N MET A 78 -3.96 2.28 17.59
CA MET A 78 -3.35 3.41 18.29
C MET A 78 -4.40 4.43 18.72
N ASN A 79 -5.39 4.72 17.89
CA ASN A 79 -6.45 5.67 18.21
C ASN A 79 -7.29 5.16 19.40
N ASN A 80 -7.67 3.88 19.39
CA ASN A 80 -8.38 3.24 20.51
C ASN A 80 -7.53 3.19 21.79
N GLN A 81 -6.24 2.87 21.70
CA GLN A 81 -5.34 2.86 22.86
C GLN A 81 -5.17 4.27 23.46
N ASN A 82 -4.99 5.29 22.62
CA ASN A 82 -4.88 6.68 23.08
C ASN A 82 -6.16 7.15 23.76
N ASN A 83 -7.32 6.84 23.20
CA ASN A 83 -8.60 7.17 23.82
C ASN A 83 -8.77 6.50 25.20
N ASN A 84 -8.35 5.25 25.34
CA ASN A 84 -8.38 4.53 26.62
C ASN A 84 -7.37 5.07 27.64
N LEU A 85 -6.16 5.44 27.22
CA LEU A 85 -5.13 6.02 28.10
C LEU A 85 -5.54 7.42 28.59
N ILE A 86 -6.10 8.25 27.69
CA ILE A 86 -6.63 9.57 28.04
C ILE A 86 -7.78 9.43 29.04
N MET A 87 -8.70 8.49 28.82
CA MET A 87 -9.81 8.25 29.76
C MET A 87 -9.31 7.72 31.12
N ASN A 88 -8.29 6.86 31.13
CA ASN A 88 -7.74 6.33 32.38
C ASN A 88 -6.95 7.36 33.20
N GLY A 89 -6.27 8.31 32.54
CA GLY A 89 -5.52 9.40 33.19
C GLY A 89 -6.38 10.59 33.63
N LYS A 90 -7.60 10.74 33.12
CA LYS A 90 -8.52 11.81 33.53
C LYS A 90 -9.09 11.53 34.93
N THR A 91 -8.89 12.47 35.84
CA THR A 91 -9.54 12.49 37.17
C THR A 91 -10.91 13.16 37.13
N MET A 92 -11.15 13.99 36.11
CA MET A 92 -12.41 14.66 35.83
C MET A 92 -12.93 14.21 34.47
N LEU A 93 -14.12 13.64 34.47
CA LEU A 93 -14.82 13.14 33.28
C LEU A 93 -15.91 14.13 32.93
N ASP A 94 -16.08 14.44 31.64
CA ASP A 94 -17.26 15.14 31.18
C ASP A 94 -18.45 14.16 31.07
N PHE A 95 -19.60 14.65 30.65
CA PHE A 95 -20.80 13.83 30.52
C PHE A 95 -20.59 12.61 29.58
N VAL A 96 -19.85 12.80 28.49
CA VAL A 96 -19.61 11.75 27.48
C VAL A 96 -18.67 10.68 28.02
N ASP A 97 -17.57 11.11 28.61
CA ASP A 97 -16.60 10.21 29.25
C ASP A 97 -17.25 9.45 30.42
N THR A 98 -18.24 10.04 31.10
CA THR A 98 -18.89 9.43 32.27
C THR A 98 -19.81 8.26 31.93
N TYR A 99 -20.72 8.39 30.95
CA TYR A 99 -21.59 7.25 30.62
C TYR A 99 -20.78 6.09 30.03
N ARG A 100 -19.67 6.40 29.33
CA ARG A 100 -18.70 5.41 28.86
C ARG A 100 -17.97 4.74 30.02
N TYR A 101 -17.52 5.52 31.00
CA TYR A 101 -16.87 5.01 32.20
C TYR A 101 -17.76 4.06 33.00
N LEU A 102 -19.03 4.44 33.18
CA LEU A 102 -20.03 3.64 33.89
C LEU A 102 -20.58 2.46 33.05
N ASN A 103 -20.25 2.40 31.76
CA ASN A 103 -20.79 1.44 30.80
C ASN A 103 -22.33 1.41 30.74
N ILE A 104 -22.94 2.61 30.69
CA ILE A 104 -24.38 2.82 30.58
C ILE A 104 -24.71 3.67 29.35
N SER A 105 -25.99 3.75 28.98
CA SER A 105 -26.43 4.64 27.90
C SER A 105 -26.41 6.11 28.34
N GLU A 106 -26.34 7.01 27.36
CA GLU A 106 -26.44 8.46 27.60
C GLU A 106 -27.77 8.83 28.29
N ASP A 107 -28.87 8.17 27.88
CA ASP A 107 -30.19 8.36 28.48
C ASP A 107 -30.25 7.92 29.93
N ASP A 108 -29.56 6.83 30.28
CA ASP A 108 -29.53 6.35 31.66
C ASP A 108 -28.68 7.27 32.54
N LEU A 109 -27.59 7.84 32.03
CA LEU A 109 -26.86 8.88 32.76
C LEU A 109 -27.73 10.13 32.96
N ASN A 110 -28.50 10.54 31.94
CA ASN A 110 -29.46 11.65 32.08
C ASN A 110 -30.49 11.36 33.18
N LYS A 111 -31.03 10.14 33.25
CA LYS A 111 -31.94 9.74 34.33
C LYS A 111 -31.25 9.75 35.69
N LEU A 112 -30.01 9.27 35.79
CA LEU A 112 -29.25 9.26 37.04
C LEU A 112 -28.97 10.68 37.56
N VAL A 113 -28.73 11.64 36.67
CA VAL A 113 -28.47 13.04 37.03
C VAL A 113 -29.78 13.79 37.34
N ALA A 114 -30.87 13.43 36.67
CA ALA A 114 -32.19 14.03 36.89
C ALA A 114 -32.89 13.48 38.14
N ASN A 115 -32.60 12.24 38.53
CA ASN A 115 -33.19 11.61 39.70
C ASN A 115 -32.44 12.06 40.97
N SER A 116 -33.16 12.59 41.96
CA SER A 116 -32.60 12.99 43.26
C SER A 116 -32.17 11.81 44.13
N ASP A 117 -32.70 10.62 43.87
CA ASP A 117 -32.58 9.47 44.76
C ASP A 117 -31.28 8.68 44.54
N THR A 118 -30.73 8.75 43.32
CA THR A 118 -29.51 8.06 42.89
C THR A 118 -28.24 8.70 43.48
N LYS A 119 -28.30 9.97 43.89
CA LYS A 119 -27.21 10.73 44.53
C LYS A 119 -25.84 10.60 43.83
N ILE A 120 -25.84 10.48 42.51
CA ILE A 120 -24.60 10.38 41.74
C ILE A 120 -23.76 11.66 41.94
N PRO A 121 -22.46 11.56 42.26
CA PRO A 121 -21.63 12.74 42.52
C PRO A 121 -21.23 13.45 41.22
N TYR A 122 -21.65 14.71 41.08
CA TYR A 122 -21.28 15.57 39.94
C TYR A 122 -21.09 17.03 40.37
N LEU A 123 -20.41 17.79 39.51
CA LEU A 123 -20.29 19.24 39.57
C LEU A 123 -20.90 19.85 38.32
N LYS A 124 -21.70 20.91 38.48
CA LYS A 124 -22.25 21.66 37.34
C LYS A 124 -21.45 22.96 37.17
N VAL A 125 -20.64 23.04 36.12
CA VAL A 125 -19.78 24.19 35.82
C VAL A 125 -20.19 24.75 34.45
N ASN A 126 -20.63 26.01 34.42
CA ASN A 126 -21.08 26.68 33.19
C ASN A 126 -22.12 25.86 32.38
N GLY A 127 -23.10 25.29 33.08
CA GLY A 127 -24.16 24.46 32.47
C GLY A 127 -23.73 23.04 32.08
N LYS A 128 -22.44 22.68 32.19
CA LYS A 128 -21.92 21.35 31.88
C LYS A 128 -21.74 20.53 33.15
N TYR A 129 -22.03 19.23 33.05
CA TYR A 129 -21.79 18.26 34.12
C TYR A 129 -20.37 17.71 34.04
N ILE A 130 -19.67 17.73 35.17
CA ILE A 130 -18.32 17.18 35.34
C ILE A 130 -18.36 16.20 36.51
N PHE A 131 -17.75 15.04 36.33
CA PHE A 131 -17.76 13.96 37.31
C PHE A 131 -16.34 13.64 37.73
N ASN A 132 -16.10 13.57 39.04
CA ASN A 132 -14.80 13.13 39.53
C ASN A 132 -14.75 11.61 39.55
N LYS A 133 -13.76 11.02 38.88
CA LYS A 133 -13.62 9.56 38.75
C LYS A 133 -13.59 8.85 40.11
N ASN A 134 -12.80 9.35 41.06
CA ASN A 134 -12.69 8.75 42.41
C ASN A 134 -14.01 8.86 43.20
N ALA A 135 -14.79 9.92 42.99
CA ALA A 135 -16.10 10.06 43.63
C ALA A 135 -17.11 9.07 43.03
N LEU A 136 -17.08 8.88 41.71
CA LEU A 136 -17.89 7.86 41.03
C LEU A 136 -17.53 6.45 41.50
N ASP A 137 -16.24 6.14 41.67
CA ASP A 137 -15.79 4.83 42.15
C ASP A 137 -16.33 4.53 43.55
N LYS A 138 -16.19 5.47 44.49
CA LYS A 138 -16.76 5.34 45.84
C LYS A 138 -18.28 5.20 45.84
N TRP A 139 -18.95 5.94 44.94
CA TRP A 139 -20.39 5.85 44.78
C TRP A 139 -20.81 4.46 44.26
N LEU A 140 -20.10 3.92 43.26
CA LEU A 140 -20.33 2.56 42.74
C LEU A 140 -20.08 1.48 43.79
N GLU A 141 -19.03 1.63 44.62
CA GLU A 141 -18.77 0.74 45.75
C GLU A 141 -19.92 0.76 46.75
N THR A 142 -20.45 1.93 47.09
CA THR A 142 -21.58 2.07 48.02
C THR A 142 -22.86 1.46 47.44
N ALA A 143 -23.17 1.74 46.16
CA ALA A 143 -24.34 1.21 45.48
C ALA A 143 -24.34 -0.33 45.37
N ARG A 144 -23.15 -0.96 45.28
CA ARG A 144 -23.03 -2.43 45.28
C ARG A 144 -23.26 -3.06 46.65
N VAL A 145 -23.01 -2.32 47.74
CA VAL A 145 -23.14 -2.82 49.12
C VAL A 145 -24.60 -2.81 49.59
N GLU A 146 -25.45 -1.94 49.03
CA GLU A 146 -26.88 -1.84 49.38
C GLU A 146 -27.77 -2.91 48.72
N VAL A 147 -27.24 -3.71 47.79
CA VAL A 147 -27.96 -4.87 47.23
C VAL A 147 -27.74 -6.09 48.14
N LYS A 148 -28.49 -6.18 49.23
CA LYS A 148 -28.62 -7.39 50.06
C LYS A 148 -30.08 -7.68 50.39
#